data_AF-D5GJB4-F1
#
_entry.id   AF-D5GJB4-F1
#
_cell.length_a   1.000
_cell.length_b   1.000
_cell.length_c   1.000
_cell.angle_alpha   90.00
_cell.angle_beta   90.00
_cell.angle_gamma   90.00
#
_symmetry.space_group_name_H-M   'P 1'
#
loop_
_entity.id
_entity.type
_entity.pdbx_description
1 polymer ?
#
loop_
_entity_poly.entity_id
_entity_poly.type
_entity_poly.pdbx_seq_one_letter_code
_entity_poly.pdbx_strand_id
1 'polypeptide(L)'
;MNPASTSLLTEHLRWTPLSLIDDIINTVNALLYQSVSAVETFLLSSPPGLLGFAPPPGTIPDTDGDGNVIYSEKEEEEINKGIHQLETLLENGVDKRFDAFELYVLRNILVVPQDLVGWVRLAHHKVSLQYCSPFRTLFYIPQKY
;
A
#
# COMPACT_ATOMS: atom_id res chain seq x y z
N MET A 1 0.01 0.90 -19.77
CA MET A 1 1.10 -0.09 -19.60
C MET A 1 1.12 -0.99 -20.84
N ASN A 2 2.28 -1.33 -21.40
CA ASN A 2 2.34 -2.21 -22.59
C ASN A 2 2.03 -3.66 -22.15
N PRO A 3 1.06 -4.37 -22.76
CA PRO A 3 0.67 -5.72 -22.36
C PRO A 3 1.83 -6.73 -22.41
N ALA A 4 2.78 -6.55 -23.34
CA ALA A 4 3.96 -7.40 -23.43
C ALA A 4 4.94 -7.19 -22.26
N SER A 5 5.10 -5.95 -21.79
CA SER A 5 5.87 -5.65 -20.57
C SER A 5 5.19 -6.24 -19.34
N THR A 6 3.88 -6.10 -19.22
CA THR A 6 3.11 -6.64 -18.08
C THR A 6 3.19 -8.17 -18.05
N SER A 7 3.08 -8.83 -19.21
CA SER A 7 3.21 -10.29 -19.31
C SER A 7 4.59 -10.77 -18.86
N LEU A 8 5.66 -10.14 -19.35
CA LEU A 8 7.04 -10.50 -18.99
C LEU A 8 7.30 -10.32 -17.50
N LEU A 9 6.87 -9.19 -16.93
CA LEU A 9 6.99 -8.93 -15.50
C LEU A 9 6.17 -9.91 -14.67
N THR A 10 4.94 -10.23 -15.09
CA THR A 10 4.09 -11.21 -14.39
C THR A 10 4.69 -12.61 -14.42
N GLU A 11 5.27 -13.02 -15.56
CA GLU A 11 5.97 -14.29 -15.70
C GLU A 11 7.23 -14.35 -14.81
N HIS A 12 7.97 -13.24 -14.73
CA HIS A 12 9.17 -13.12 -13.89
C HIS A 12 8.85 -13.16 -12.40
N LEU A 13 7.91 -12.33 -11.98
CA LEU A 13 7.56 -12.08 -10.58
C LEU A 13 6.64 -13.18 -10.02
N ARG A 14 5.91 -13.88 -10.89
CA ARG A 14 4.85 -14.85 -10.54
C ARG A 14 3.61 -14.23 -9.92
N TRP A 15 3.50 -12.91 -9.94
CA TRP A 15 2.35 -12.11 -9.54
C TRP A 15 2.27 -10.89 -10.45
N THR A 16 1.09 -10.27 -10.54
CA THR A 16 0.94 -9.08 -11.38
C THR A 16 1.49 -7.86 -10.65
N PRO A 17 2.21 -6.93 -11.32
CA PRO A 17 2.69 -5.71 -10.69
C PRO A 17 1.65 -4.94 -9.89
N LEU A 18 0.39 -4.98 -10.32
CA LEU A 18 -0.73 -4.33 -9.64
C LEU A 18 -1.03 -4.97 -8.28
N SER A 19 -0.95 -6.30 -8.17
CA SER A 19 -1.21 -7.02 -6.91
C SER A 19 -0.28 -6.60 -5.77
N LEU A 20 0.99 -6.32 -6.06
CA LEU A 20 1.91 -5.79 -5.03
C LEU A 20 1.47 -4.42 -4.52
N ILE A 21 0.98 -3.56 -5.42
CA ILE A 21 0.55 -2.21 -5.08
C ILE A 21 -0.74 -2.28 -4.26
N ASP A 22 -1.68 -3.13 -4.65
CA ASP A 22 -2.91 -3.40 -3.89
C ASP A 22 -2.59 -3.84 -2.45
N ASP A 23 -1.66 -4.78 -2.28
CA ASP A 23 -1.24 -5.26 -0.96
C ASP A 23 -0.61 -4.15 -0.09
N ILE A 24 0.18 -3.27 -0.71
CA ILE A 24 0.77 -2.10 -0.02
C ILE A 24 -0.34 -1.13 0.41
N ILE A 25 -1.27 -0.78 -0.49
CA ILE A 25 -2.36 0.15 -0.20
C ILE A 25 -3.24 -0.41 0.94
N ASN A 26 -3.60 -1.69 0.86
CA ASN A 26 -4.37 -2.38 1.91
C ASN A 26 -3.65 -2.35 3.26
N THR A 27 -2.33 -2.57 3.27
CA THR A 27 -1.52 -2.52 4.48
C THR A 27 -1.50 -1.11 5.07
N VAL A 28 -1.34 -0.09 4.25
CA VAL A 28 -1.30 1.31 4.70
C VAL A 28 -2.64 1.76 5.25
N ASN A 29 -3.75 1.38 4.60
CA ASN A 29 -5.09 1.65 5.11
C ASN A 29 -5.32 0.98 6.47
N ALA A 30 -4.91 -0.29 6.62
CA ALA A 30 -4.99 -0.97 7.91
C ALA A 30 -4.17 -0.27 9.01
N LEU A 31 -2.95 0.19 8.67
CA LEU A 31 -2.11 0.94 9.60
C LEU A 31 -2.69 2.31 9.96
N LEU A 32 -3.36 2.98 9.02
CA LEU A 32 -4.04 4.26 9.27
C LEU A 32 -5.11 4.07 10.34
N TYR A 33 -6.04 3.13 10.13
CA TYR A 33 -7.13 2.88 11.08
C TYR A 33 -6.60 2.45 12.45
N GLN A 34 -5.57 1.59 12.49
CA GLN A 34 -4.90 1.20 13.74
C GLN A 34 -4.27 2.41 14.46
N SER A 35 -3.64 3.31 13.72
CA SER A 35 -2.98 4.49 14.29
C SER A 35 -4.01 5.47 14.84
N VAL A 36 -5.10 5.73 14.12
CA VAL A 36 -6.20 6.60 14.57
C VAL A 36 -6.83 6.04 15.85
N SER A 37 -7.14 4.75 15.88
CA SER A 37 -7.71 4.08 17.06
C SER A 37 -6.75 4.09 18.26
N ALA A 38 -5.45 3.93 18.03
CA ALA A 38 -4.45 4.03 19.09
C ALA A 38 -4.38 5.46 19.68
N VAL A 39 -4.50 6.50 18.84
CA VAL A 39 -4.56 7.89 19.30
C VAL A 39 -5.84 8.15 20.10
N GLU A 40 -7.00 7.70 19.61
CA GLU A 40 -8.27 7.80 20.35
C GLU A 40 -8.18 7.16 21.74
N THR A 41 -7.68 5.93 21.81
CA THR A 41 -7.47 5.20 23.07
C THR A 41 -6.52 5.95 24.00
N PHE A 42 -5.44 6.54 23.45
CA PHE A 42 -4.50 7.32 24.24
C PHE A 42 -5.12 8.60 24.80
N LEU A 43 -5.94 9.31 24.02
CA LEU A 43 -6.63 10.51 24.49
C LEU A 43 -7.63 10.16 25.60
N LEU A 44 -8.49 9.15 25.38
CA LEU A 44 -9.51 8.74 26.35
C LEU A 44 -8.94 8.13 27.64
N SER A 45 -7.73 7.55 27.60
CA SER A 45 -7.04 7.06 28.80
C SER A 45 -6.22 8.14 29.53
N SER A 46 -5.98 9.29 28.88
CA SER A 46 -5.29 10.41 29.51
C SER A 46 -6.23 11.16 30.46
N PRO A 47 -5.74 11.75 31.56
CA PRO A 47 -6.57 12.60 32.41
C PRO A 47 -7.04 13.87 31.67
N PRO A 48 -8.29 14.34 31.85
CA PRO A 48 -8.82 15.51 31.14
C PRO A 48 -7.96 16.78 31.31
N GLY A 49 -7.44 17.00 32.52
CA GLY A 49 -6.57 18.15 32.82
C GLY A 49 -5.25 18.17 32.04
N LEU A 50 -4.73 17.01 31.60
CA LEU A 50 -3.53 16.92 30.77
C LEU A 50 -3.80 17.41 29.34
N LEU A 51 -5.00 17.14 28.83
CA LEU A 51 -5.44 17.58 27.51
C LEU A 51 -5.88 19.06 27.50
N GLY A 52 -5.86 19.72 28.66
CA GLY A 52 -6.26 21.12 28.79
C GLY A 52 -7.75 21.32 29.03
N PHE A 53 -8.51 20.25 29.28
CA PHE A 53 -9.88 20.38 29.76
C PHE A 53 -9.84 20.91 31.20
N ALA A 54 -10.33 22.13 31.37
CA ALA A 54 -10.45 22.78 32.66
C ALA A 54 -11.94 22.93 33.00
N PRO A 55 -12.39 22.47 34.19
CA PRO A 55 -13.75 22.71 34.60
C PRO A 55 -14.02 24.21 34.70
N PRO A 56 -15.21 24.69 34.32
CA PRO A 56 -15.58 26.09 34.49
C PRO A 56 -15.45 26.49 35.98
N PRO A 57 -15.10 27.76 36.27
CA PRO A 57 -14.98 28.22 37.65
C PRO A 57 -16.32 28.07 38.38
N GLY A 58 -16.33 27.31 39.49
CA GLY A 58 -17.52 27.06 40.31
C GLY A 58 -18.25 25.75 40.02
N THR A 59 -17.75 24.93 39.10
CA THR A 59 -18.28 23.58 38.81
C THR A 59 -17.44 22.50 39.48
N ILE A 60 -18.09 21.48 40.03
CA ILE A 60 -17.43 20.29 40.58
C ILE A 60 -17.28 19.29 39.42
N PRO A 61 -16.06 18.89 39.04
CA PRO A 61 -15.86 17.92 37.98
C PRO A 61 -16.38 16.54 38.41
N ASP A 62 -16.94 15.80 37.45
CA ASP A 62 -17.34 14.42 37.68
C ASP A 62 -16.10 13.58 37.99
N THR A 63 -16.24 12.69 38.96
CA THR A 63 -15.14 11.92 39.53
C THR A 63 -15.55 10.46 39.64
N ASP A 64 -14.64 9.54 39.33
CA ASP A 64 -14.88 8.11 39.54
C ASP A 64 -14.88 7.72 41.04
N GLY A 65 -15.11 6.44 41.33
CA GLY A 65 -15.09 5.91 42.70
C GLY A 65 -13.73 6.01 43.40
N ASP A 66 -12.65 6.29 42.67
CA ASP A 66 -11.28 6.37 43.15
C ASP A 66 -10.79 7.82 43.28
N GLY A 67 -11.60 8.81 42.90
CA GLY A 67 -11.24 10.23 43.01
C GLY A 67 -10.59 10.84 41.76
N ASN A 68 -10.54 10.12 40.63
CA ASN A 68 -10.01 10.64 39.37
C ASN A 68 -11.07 11.39 38.58
N VAL A 69 -10.69 12.54 38.01
CA VAL A 69 -11.56 13.32 37.14
C VAL A 69 -11.82 12.53 35.86
N ILE A 70 -13.09 12.30 35.57
CA ILE A 70 -13.54 11.63 34.35
C ILE A 70 -13.96 12.66 33.31
N TYR A 71 -14.00 12.22 32.05
CA TYR A 71 -14.54 13.04 30.97
C TYR A 71 -16.04 13.24 31.14
N SER A 72 -16.51 14.46 30.89
CA SER A 72 -17.92 14.74 30.66
C SER A 72 -18.30 14.33 29.24
N GLU A 73 -19.61 14.09 29.00
CA GLU A 73 -20.12 13.72 27.67
C GLU A 73 -19.68 14.68 26.56
N LYS A 74 -19.57 15.99 26.87
CA LYS A 74 -19.16 17.01 25.90
C LYS A 74 -17.68 16.93 25.53
N GLU A 75 -16.82 16.58 26.49
CA GLU A 75 -15.38 16.46 26.28
C GLU A 75 -15.08 15.18 25.48
N GLU A 76 -15.78 14.08 25.76
CA GLU A 76 -15.70 12.86 24.94
C GLU A 76 -16.19 13.12 23.51
N GLU A 77 -17.29 13.85 23.33
CA GLU A 77 -17.80 14.23 22.00
C GLU A 77 -16.79 15.10 21.23
N GLU A 78 -16.12 16.04 21.89
CA GLU A 78 -15.07 16.86 21.28
C GLU A 78 -13.89 16.01 20.80
N ILE A 79 -13.43 15.06 21.62
CA ILE A 79 -12.37 14.11 21.26
C ILE A 79 -12.79 13.28 20.05
N ASN A 80 -13.98 12.66 20.09
CA ASN A 80 -14.49 11.80 19.01
C ASN A 80 -14.62 12.57 17.69
N LYS A 81 -15.11 13.81 17.76
CA LYS A 81 -15.19 14.69 16.59
C LYS A 81 -13.81 15.04 16.03
N GLY A 82 -12.84 15.31 16.89
CA GLY A 82 -11.45 15.57 16.50
C GLY A 82 -10.79 14.35 15.85
N ILE A 83 -10.98 13.17 16.43
CA ILE A 83 -10.49 11.89 15.89
C ILE A 83 -11.09 11.62 14.51
N HIS A 84 -12.40 11.80 14.34
CA HIS A 84 -13.04 11.60 13.05
C HIS A 84 -12.55 12.59 11.97
N GLN A 85 -12.30 13.85 12.35
CA GLN A 85 -11.67 14.82 11.44
C GLN A 85 -10.25 14.41 11.07
N LEU A 86 -9.45 13.94 12.04
CA LEU A 86 -8.10 13.45 11.81
C LEU A 86 -8.10 12.24 10.86
N GLU A 87 -8.98 11.27 11.07
CA GLU A 87 -9.16 10.11 10.22
C GLU A 87 -9.43 10.53 8.77
N THR A 88 -10.44 11.38 8.57
CA THR A 88 -10.80 11.90 7.23
C THR A 88 -9.63 12.63 6.57
N LEU A 89 -8.87 13.43 7.34
CA LEU A 89 -7.70 14.13 6.81
C LEU A 89 -6.60 13.16 6.39
N LEU A 90 -6.35 12.11 7.19
CA LEU A 90 -5.36 11.09 6.88
C LEU A 90 -5.78 10.25 5.67
N GLU A 91 -7.05 9.85 5.57
CA GLU A 91 -7.57 9.09 4.44
C GLU A 91 -7.35 9.86 3.12
N ASN A 92 -7.79 11.12 3.08
CA ASN A 92 -7.58 11.98 1.90
C ASN A 92 -6.09 12.20 1.58
N GLY A 93 -5.27 12.33 2.62
CA GLY A 93 -3.83 12.54 2.49
C GLY A 93 -3.12 11.31 1.94
N VAL A 94 -3.45 10.13 2.46
CA VAL A 94 -2.87 8.85 2.07
C VAL A 94 -3.33 8.48 0.67
N ASP A 95 -4.62 8.50 0.38
CA ASP A 95 -5.22 8.19 -0.93
C ASP A 95 -4.49 8.93 -2.07
N LYS A 96 -4.45 10.26 -1.97
CA LYS A 96 -3.79 11.11 -2.98
C LYS A 96 -2.29 10.81 -3.17
N ARG A 97 -1.59 10.42 -2.10
CA ARG A 97 -0.15 10.13 -2.17
C ARG A 97 0.10 8.73 -2.70
N PHE A 98 -0.76 7.78 -2.36
CA PHE A 98 -0.66 6.41 -2.79
C PHE A 98 -1.15 6.20 -4.23
N ASP A 99 -2.07 7.02 -4.74
CA ASP A 99 -2.36 7.14 -6.17
C ASP A 99 -1.12 7.56 -6.98
N ALA A 100 -0.40 8.58 -6.48
CA ALA A 100 0.82 9.07 -7.13
C ALA A 100 1.95 8.04 -7.05
N PHE A 101 2.03 7.30 -5.94
CA PHE A 101 2.95 6.19 -5.75
C PHE A 101 2.66 5.05 -6.73
N GLU A 102 1.40 4.59 -6.85
CA GLU A 102 0.98 3.57 -7.81
C GLU A 102 1.44 3.95 -9.21
N LEU A 103 1.10 5.17 -9.64
CA LEU A 103 1.47 5.67 -10.96
C LEU A 103 2.99 5.69 -11.14
N TYR A 104 3.73 6.16 -10.14
CA TYR A 104 5.19 6.24 -10.21
C TYR A 104 5.83 4.85 -10.33
N VAL A 105 5.37 3.88 -9.53
CA VAL A 105 5.87 2.50 -9.53
C VAL A 105 5.62 1.85 -10.88
N LEU A 106 4.39 1.93 -11.41
CA LEU A 106 4.02 1.32 -12.68
C LEU A 106 4.67 2.00 -13.89
N ARG A 107 5.06 3.27 -13.75
CA ARG A 107 5.69 4.04 -14.83
C ARG A 107 7.21 3.93 -14.84
N ASN A 108 7.86 3.76 -13.69
CA ASN A 108 9.32 3.91 -13.57
C ASN A 108 10.03 2.69 -12.97
N ILE A 109 9.38 1.93 -12.10
CA ILE A 109 10.02 0.83 -11.36
C ILE A 109 9.65 -0.51 -12.00
N LEU A 110 8.35 -0.81 -12.07
CA LEU A 110 7.83 -2.07 -12.61
C LEU A 110 7.49 -1.92 -14.10
N VAL A 111 8.49 -1.50 -14.88
CA VAL A 111 8.35 -1.28 -16.33
C VAL A 111 9.54 -1.87 -17.08
N VAL A 112 9.27 -2.48 -18.23
CA VAL A 112 10.30 -2.83 -19.21
C VAL A 112 10.19 -1.86 -20.39
N PRO A 113 11.26 -1.12 -20.75
CA PRO A 113 11.25 -0.23 -21.91
C PRO A 113 10.83 -0.99 -23.17
N GLN A 114 9.97 -0.40 -23.99
CA GLN A 114 9.36 -1.09 -25.14
C GLN A 114 10.40 -1.67 -26.10
N ASP A 115 11.46 -0.91 -26.36
CA ASP A 115 12.56 -1.29 -27.25
C ASP A 115 13.35 -2.51 -26.73
N LEU A 116 13.25 -2.79 -25.42
CA LEU A 116 13.94 -3.91 -24.77
C LEU A 116 13.04 -5.13 -24.56
N VAL A 117 11.71 -5.01 -24.63
CA VAL A 117 10.78 -6.12 -24.36
C VAL A 117 11.11 -7.36 -25.21
N GLY A 118 11.46 -7.16 -26.48
CA GLY A 118 11.84 -8.24 -27.39
C GLY A 118 13.19 -8.90 -27.09
N TRP A 119 14.04 -8.25 -26.29
CA TRP A 119 15.41 -8.69 -25.95
C TRP A 119 15.52 -9.31 -24.57
N VAL A 120 14.64 -8.94 -23.65
CA VAL A 120 14.62 -9.51 -22.30
C VAL A 120 14.25 -11.00 -22.37
N ARG A 121 15.01 -11.84 -21.67
CA ARG A 121 14.78 -13.29 -21.57
C ARG A 121 14.84 -13.68 -20.10
N LEU A 122 13.88 -14.49 -19.67
CA LEU A 122 13.85 -15.03 -18.31
C LEU A 122 14.73 -16.27 -18.23
N ALA A 123 15.13 -16.64 -17.02
CA ALA A 123 16.07 -17.75 -16.80
C ALA A 123 15.59 -19.06 -17.44
N HIS A 124 14.29 -19.36 -17.37
CA HIS A 124 13.71 -20.58 -17.94
C HIS A 124 13.57 -20.55 -19.47
N HIS A 125 13.66 -19.38 -20.12
CA HIS A 125 13.68 -19.28 -21.59
C HIS A 125 15.00 -19.82 -22.18
N LYS A 126 16.07 -19.92 -21.39
CA LYS A 126 17.35 -20.50 -21.85
C LYS A 126 17.26 -22.01 -22.07
N VAL A 127 16.47 -22.73 -21.26
CA VAL A 127 16.29 -24.18 -21.38
C VAL A 127 15.52 -24.54 -22.67
N SER A 128 14.54 -23.72 -23.06
CA SER A 128 13.78 -23.92 -24.30
C SER A 128 14.62 -23.75 -25.58
N LEU A 129 15.71 -22.98 -25.54
CA LEU A 129 16.63 -22.85 -26.68
C LEU A 129 17.55 -24.08 -26.83
N GLN A 130 17.72 -24.89 -25.78
CA GLN A 130 18.56 -26.08 -25.81
C GLN A 130 17.86 -27.30 -26.42
N TYR A 131 16.52 -27.31 -26.41
CA TYR A 131 15.69 -28.31 -27.10
C TYR A 131 15.28 -27.90 -28.51
N CYS A 132 15.58 -26.67 -28.94
CA CYS A 132 15.44 -26.26 -30.33
C CYS A 132 16.75 -26.56 -31.09
N SER A 133 16.85 -27.78 -31.61
CA SER A 133 17.87 -28.16 -32.60
C SER A 133 17.20 -28.95 -33.74
N PRO A 134 17.78 -28.90 -34.94
CA PRO A 134 17.44 -27.96 -36.00
C PRO A 134 16.35 -28.51 -36.92
N PHE A 135 15.55 -27.63 -37.52
CA PHE A 135 14.87 -27.95 -38.77
C PHE A 135 15.93 -28.31 -39.82
N ARG A 136 16.11 -29.62 -40.02
CA ARG A 136 16.21 -30.32 -41.30
C ARG A 136 16.36 -29.39 -42.51
N THR A 137 17.54 -28.81 -42.68
CA THR A 137 17.96 -28.28 -43.98
C THR A 137 18.35 -29.49 -44.81
N LEU A 138 17.37 -30.07 -45.49
CA LEU A 138 17.59 -31.03 -46.57
C LEU A 138 18.18 -30.25 -47.76
N PHE A 139 19.44 -29.83 -47.65
CA PHE A 139 20.24 -29.48 -48.81
C PHE A 139 20.62 -30.79 -49.49
N TYR A 140 19.85 -31.12 -50.52
CA TYR A 140 20.17 -32.15 -51.50
C TYR A 140 21.45 -31.73 -52.22
N ILE A 141 22.59 -32.34 -51.86
CA ILE A 141 23.83 -32.26 -52.62
C ILE A 141 23.82 -33.43 -53.61
N PRO A 142 23.72 -33.18 -54.93
CA PRO A 142 23.84 -34.24 -55.91
C PRO A 142 25.31 -34.70 -55.96
N GLN A 143 25.57 -35.96 -55.61
CA GLN A 143 26.82 -36.62 -55.93
C GLN A 143 26.91 -36.77 -57.45
N LYS A 144 27.82 -36.02 -58.07
CA LYS A 144 28.21 -36.18 -59.47
C LYS A 144 29.50 -36.98 -59.54
N TYR A 145 29.40 -38.10 -60.26
CA TYR A 145 30.42 -39.02 -60.80
C TYR A 145 31.20 -39.87 -59.80
#